data_AF-A0A0P9R5I1-F1
#
_entry.id   AF-A0A0P9R5I1-F1
#
_cell.length_a   1.000
_cell.length_b   1.000
_cell.length_c   1.000
_cell.angle_alpha   90.00
_cell.angle_beta   90.00
_cell.angle_gamma   90.00
#
_symmetry.space_group_name_H-M   'P 1'
#
loop_
_entity.id
_entity.type
_entity.pdbx_description
1 polymer ?
#
loop_
_entity_poly.entity_id
_entity_poly.type
_entity_poly.pdbx_seq_one_letter_code
_entity_poly.pdbx_strand_id
1 'polypeptide(L)'
;HAQDDSGALRHSTPTDQGAQAWKDRHKWRREVDLSGARQYLLQHLPTGDTLLQQVRDTQSDFQHWATQLGTEPLKLFIDTTNPKSLLYLQLIMLNLQIIYAQDDAATAWLAEQETNTSSMFGTLRYGFSPALKHALHQEADALLNGLGDVTNLATRIGELNGALNHQGFADKPWMKALKQPVQDTFKALGELARGAGKATLESILLAWVPIDSRLAVGKQQNIVALIRTLLIGQVLLDSLAHIAIN
;
A
#
# COMPACT_ATOMS: atom_id res chain seq x y z
N HIS A 1 -43.26 42.16 -4.87
CA HIS A 1 -43.10 41.11 -5.88
C HIS A 1 -42.16 40.06 -5.32
N ALA A 2 -42.68 38.86 -5.12
CA ALA A 2 -41.92 37.71 -4.63
C ALA A 2 -41.06 37.15 -5.78
N GLN A 3 -39.77 36.94 -5.53
CA GLN A 3 -38.90 36.11 -6.37
C GLN A 3 -39.04 34.68 -5.86
N ASP A 4 -39.58 33.84 -6.72
CA ASP A 4 -39.74 32.40 -6.53
C ASP A 4 -38.39 31.73 -6.79
N ASP A 5 -37.82 31.18 -5.73
CA ASP A 5 -36.55 30.45 -5.70
C ASP A 5 -36.89 28.95 -5.80
N SER A 6 -37.27 28.51 -6.99
CA SER A 6 -37.53 27.09 -7.29
C SER A 6 -36.34 26.51 -8.04
N GLY A 7 -35.41 25.94 -7.26
CA GLY A 7 -34.23 25.24 -7.74
C GLY A 7 -34.59 24.14 -8.74
N ALA A 8 -34.17 24.34 -9.99
CA ALA A 8 -34.31 23.38 -11.07
C ALA A 8 -33.48 22.12 -10.77
N LEU A 9 -34.16 21.05 -10.35
CA LEU A 9 -33.67 19.69 -10.53
C LEU A 9 -33.47 19.48 -12.04
N ARG A 10 -32.23 19.60 -12.51
CA ARG A 10 -31.86 19.21 -13.88
C ARG A 10 -32.07 17.70 -14.01
N HIS A 11 -33.23 17.31 -14.51
CA HIS A 11 -33.44 15.98 -15.07
C HIS A 11 -32.50 15.84 -16.27
N SER A 12 -31.38 15.14 -16.09
CA SER A 12 -30.51 14.78 -17.20
C SER A 12 -31.24 13.77 -18.09
N THR A 13 -31.56 14.20 -19.31
CA THR A 13 -32.12 13.30 -20.34
C THR A 13 -31.08 12.23 -20.68
N PRO A 14 -31.46 10.95 -20.83
CA PRO A 14 -30.53 9.90 -21.23
C PRO A 14 -29.84 10.27 -22.55
N THR A 15 -28.53 10.03 -22.64
CA THR A 15 -27.80 10.20 -23.90
C THR A 15 -28.38 9.27 -24.97
N ASP A 16 -28.29 9.64 -26.25
CA ASP A 16 -28.81 8.82 -27.35
C ASP A 16 -28.24 7.40 -27.34
N GLN A 17 -26.98 7.25 -26.91
CA GLN A 17 -26.33 5.96 -26.71
C GLN A 17 -26.98 5.16 -25.57
N GLY A 18 -27.30 5.80 -24.44
CA GLY A 18 -28.03 5.17 -23.33
C GLY A 18 -29.45 4.76 -23.73
N ALA A 19 -30.13 5.59 -24.53
CA ALA A 19 -31.46 5.29 -25.05
C ALA A 19 -31.45 4.10 -26.03
N GLN A 20 -30.43 4.00 -26.90
CA GLN A 20 -30.29 2.87 -27.82
C GLN A 20 -29.93 1.57 -27.07
N ALA A 21 -28.96 1.61 -26.16
CA ALA A 21 -28.62 0.46 -25.32
C ALA A 21 -29.81 -0.02 -24.47
N TRP A 22 -30.64 0.90 -23.99
CA TRP A 22 -31.91 0.57 -23.35
C TRP A 22 -32.81 -0.21 -24.32
N LYS A 23 -33.12 0.34 -25.50
CA LYS A 23 -33.97 -0.32 -26.52
C LYS A 23 -33.48 -1.73 -26.89
N ASP A 24 -32.19 -1.88 -27.15
CA ASP A 24 -31.59 -3.15 -27.57
C ASP A 24 -31.73 -4.26 -26.51
N ARG A 25 -31.73 -3.87 -25.23
CA ARG A 25 -31.89 -4.81 -24.10
C ARG A 25 -33.33 -5.24 -23.85
N HIS A 26 -34.33 -4.66 -24.53
CA HIS A 26 -35.75 -4.94 -24.28
C HIS A 26 -36.06 -6.45 -24.24
N LYS A 27 -35.51 -7.23 -25.19
CA LYS A 27 -35.74 -8.69 -25.27
C LYS A 27 -35.31 -9.44 -24.00
N TRP A 28 -34.21 -9.02 -23.38
CA TRP A 28 -33.61 -9.69 -22.22
C TRP A 28 -34.22 -9.26 -20.87
N ARG A 29 -35.00 -8.17 -20.81
CA ARG A 29 -35.49 -7.61 -19.53
C ARG A 29 -36.42 -8.54 -18.76
N ARG A 30 -37.14 -9.40 -19.47
CA ARG A 30 -38.04 -10.40 -18.87
C ARG A 30 -37.33 -11.71 -18.53
N GLU A 31 -36.08 -11.86 -18.95
CA GLU A 31 -35.25 -13.05 -18.70
C GLU A 31 -34.34 -12.87 -17.49
N VAL A 32 -34.26 -11.66 -16.92
CA VAL A 32 -33.53 -11.43 -15.68
C VAL A 32 -34.36 -11.94 -14.51
N ASP A 33 -33.94 -13.07 -13.92
CA ASP A 33 -34.52 -13.60 -12.71
C ASP A 33 -34.08 -12.79 -11.47
N LEU A 34 -34.65 -11.61 -11.33
CA LEU A 34 -34.41 -10.73 -10.18
C LEU A 34 -34.89 -11.35 -8.86
N SER A 35 -35.90 -12.24 -8.93
CA SER A 35 -36.45 -12.90 -7.76
C SER A 35 -35.50 -14.00 -7.25
N GLY A 36 -34.98 -14.84 -8.15
CA GLY A 36 -33.95 -15.81 -7.85
C GLY A 36 -32.64 -15.16 -7.38
N ALA A 37 -32.21 -14.06 -8.02
CA ALA A 37 -31.04 -13.30 -7.55
C ALA A 37 -31.26 -12.76 -6.12
N ARG A 38 -32.44 -12.20 -5.82
CA ARG A 38 -32.78 -11.73 -4.47
C ARG A 38 -32.86 -12.87 -3.47
N GLN A 39 -33.45 -14.01 -3.84
CA GLN A 39 -33.57 -15.17 -2.97
C GLN A 39 -32.19 -15.75 -2.66
N TYR A 40 -31.31 -15.86 -3.66
CA TYR A 40 -29.92 -16.27 -3.48
C TYR A 40 -29.20 -15.35 -2.49
N LEU A 41 -29.32 -14.02 -2.67
CA LEU A 41 -28.75 -13.06 -1.72
C LEU A 41 -29.31 -13.23 -0.32
N LEU A 42 -30.63 -13.32 -0.15
CA LEU A 42 -31.25 -13.52 1.17
C LEU A 42 -30.80 -14.82 1.85
N GLN A 43 -30.57 -15.87 1.07
CA GLN A 43 -30.10 -17.16 1.57
C GLN A 43 -28.63 -17.13 1.99
N HIS A 44 -27.77 -16.42 1.25
CA HIS A 44 -26.31 -16.47 1.44
C HIS A 44 -25.74 -15.29 2.22
N LEU A 45 -26.42 -14.15 2.29
CA LEU A 45 -25.96 -12.96 3.03
C LEU A 45 -25.64 -13.28 4.51
N PRO A 46 -26.50 -13.96 5.29
CA PRO A 46 -26.20 -14.23 6.70
C PRO A 46 -24.93 -15.08 6.89
N THR A 47 -24.72 -16.07 6.02
CA THR A 47 -23.50 -16.88 6.02
C THR A 47 -22.29 -16.05 5.61
N GLY A 48 -22.44 -15.20 4.59
CA GLY A 48 -21.39 -14.26 4.16
C GLY A 48 -20.98 -13.32 5.29
N ASP A 49 -21.94 -12.70 5.98
CA ASP A 49 -21.71 -11.79 7.10
C ASP A 49 -20.99 -12.51 8.26
N THR A 50 -21.37 -13.76 8.55
CA THR A 50 -20.71 -14.57 9.58
C THR A 50 -19.25 -14.86 9.23
N LEU A 51 -18.97 -15.24 7.98
CA LEU A 51 -17.60 -15.51 7.52
C LEU A 51 -16.74 -14.24 7.53
N LEU A 52 -17.30 -13.11 7.11
CA LEU A 52 -16.61 -11.81 7.17
C LEU A 52 -16.30 -11.41 8.61
N GLN A 53 -17.22 -11.65 9.55
CA GLN A 53 -16.96 -11.38 10.96
C GLN A 53 -15.81 -12.24 11.51
N GLN A 54 -15.74 -13.52 11.16
CA GLN A 54 -14.64 -14.40 11.56
C GLN A 54 -13.27 -13.93 11.03
N VAL A 55 -13.24 -13.41 9.80
CA VAL A 55 -12.02 -12.79 9.23
C VAL A 55 -11.63 -11.56 10.05
N ARG A 56 -12.59 -10.70 10.40
CA ARG A 56 -12.34 -9.49 11.21
C ARG A 56 -11.88 -9.81 12.62
N ASP A 57 -12.46 -10.81 13.27
CA ASP A 57 -12.05 -11.27 14.59
C ASP A 57 -10.60 -11.76 14.56
N THR A 58 -10.26 -12.57 13.55
CA THR A 58 -8.88 -13.05 13.33
C THR A 58 -7.91 -11.91 13.06
N GLN A 59 -8.30 -10.93 12.23
CA GLN A 59 -7.50 -9.73 12.00
C GLN A 59 -7.30 -8.96 13.31
N SER A 60 -8.33 -8.79 14.12
CA SER A 60 -8.23 -8.09 15.42
C SER A 60 -7.26 -8.78 16.39
N ASP A 61 -7.32 -10.11 16.48
CA ASP A 61 -6.37 -10.90 17.28
C ASP A 61 -4.92 -10.65 16.83
N PHE A 62 -4.67 -10.69 15.51
CA PHE A 62 -3.34 -10.42 14.97
C PHE A 62 -2.89 -8.97 15.16
N GLN A 63 -3.80 -7.98 15.11
CA GLN A 63 -3.47 -6.59 15.41
C GLN A 63 -3.04 -6.42 16.87
N HIS A 64 -3.72 -7.13 17.78
CA HIS A 64 -3.36 -7.12 19.20
C HIS A 64 -1.95 -7.69 19.40
N TRP A 65 -1.66 -8.87 18.83
CA TRP A 65 -0.33 -9.47 18.88
C TRP A 65 0.74 -8.60 18.23
N ALA A 66 0.46 -8.01 17.07
CA ALA A 66 1.39 -7.12 16.38
C ALA A 66 1.76 -5.90 17.23
N THR A 67 0.78 -5.33 17.95
CA THR A 67 1.01 -4.20 18.86
C THR A 67 1.85 -4.61 20.06
N GLN A 68 1.62 -5.79 20.64
CA GLN A 68 2.42 -6.31 21.76
C GLN A 68 3.88 -6.62 21.36
N LEU A 69 4.07 -7.23 20.19
CA LEU A 69 5.39 -7.51 19.65
C LEU A 69 6.14 -6.21 19.32
N GLY A 70 5.42 -5.18 18.87
CA GLY A 70 6.01 -3.91 18.48
C GLY A 70 6.86 -4.07 17.23
N THR A 71 8.01 -3.40 17.19
CA THR A 71 8.91 -3.36 16.03
C THR A 71 10.15 -4.25 16.18
N GLU A 72 10.14 -5.21 17.10
CA GLU A 72 11.32 -5.99 17.50
C GLU A 72 11.23 -7.46 17.06
N PRO A 73 11.75 -7.82 15.86
CA PRO A 73 11.84 -9.21 15.38
C PRO A 73 12.55 -10.18 16.33
N LEU A 74 13.47 -9.67 17.16
CA LEU A 74 14.20 -10.49 18.13
C LEU A 74 13.29 -11.10 19.20
N LYS A 75 12.11 -10.51 19.48
CA LYS A 75 11.09 -11.15 20.34
C LYS A 75 10.55 -12.46 19.76
N LEU A 76 10.68 -12.62 18.44
CA LEU A 76 10.36 -13.86 17.71
C LEU A 76 11.62 -14.69 17.41
N PHE A 77 12.76 -14.35 18.01
CA PHE A 77 14.06 -14.97 17.74
C PHE A 77 14.50 -14.86 16.26
N ILE A 78 14.02 -13.82 15.56
CA ILE A 78 14.40 -13.54 14.18
C ILE A 78 15.52 -12.51 14.14
N ASP A 79 16.66 -12.92 13.62
CA ASP A 79 17.76 -12.03 13.25
C ASP A 79 17.53 -11.48 11.83
N THR A 80 17.33 -10.18 11.70
CA THR A 80 17.11 -9.51 10.41
C THR A 80 18.40 -9.30 9.61
N THR A 81 19.58 -9.51 10.22
CA THR A 81 20.87 -9.43 9.54
C THR A 81 21.19 -10.70 8.75
N ASN A 82 20.52 -11.81 9.07
CA ASN A 82 20.61 -13.05 8.32
C ASN A 82 19.51 -13.12 7.24
N PRO A 83 19.86 -13.23 5.94
CA PRO A 83 18.89 -13.21 4.85
C PRO A 83 17.80 -14.29 4.95
N LYS A 84 18.12 -15.49 5.46
CA LYS A 84 17.15 -16.59 5.52
C LYS A 84 16.07 -16.35 6.56
N SER A 85 16.44 -15.90 7.75
CA SER A 85 15.49 -15.56 8.81
C SER A 85 14.71 -14.28 8.49
N LEU A 86 15.35 -13.31 7.83
CA LEU A 86 14.67 -12.12 7.31
C LEU A 86 13.59 -12.51 6.29
N LEU A 87 13.93 -13.34 5.30
CA LEU A 87 12.97 -13.81 4.29
C LEU A 87 11.82 -14.60 4.91
N TYR A 88 12.12 -15.46 5.90
CA TYR A 88 11.10 -16.22 6.62
C TYR A 88 10.04 -15.29 7.26
N LEU A 89 10.49 -14.26 7.98
CA LEU A 89 9.57 -13.30 8.58
C LEU A 89 8.82 -12.47 7.53
N GLN A 90 9.49 -12.08 6.43
CA GLN A 90 8.85 -11.36 5.32
C GLN A 90 7.73 -12.17 4.67
N LEU A 91 7.90 -13.48 4.48
CA LEU A 91 6.86 -14.35 3.92
C LEU A 91 5.63 -14.43 4.83
N ILE A 92 5.84 -14.59 6.14
CA ILE A 92 4.74 -14.60 7.12
C ILE A 92 3.99 -13.26 7.08
N MET A 93 4.73 -12.16 7.15
CA MET A 93 4.14 -10.83 7.20
C MET A 93 3.45 -10.44 5.89
N LEU A 94 3.97 -10.87 4.73
CA LEU A 94 3.31 -10.70 3.43
C LEU A 94 1.98 -11.46 3.39
N ASN A 95 1.94 -12.71 3.83
CA ASN A 95 0.70 -13.49 3.88
C ASN A 95 -0.34 -12.83 4.79
N LEU A 96 0.08 -12.32 5.95
CA LEU A 96 -0.79 -11.55 6.82
C LEU A 96 -1.26 -10.26 6.14
N GLN A 97 -0.37 -9.52 5.48
CA GLN A 97 -0.73 -8.29 4.75
C GLN A 97 -1.80 -8.54 3.68
N ILE A 98 -1.71 -9.66 2.95
CA ILE A 98 -2.74 -10.07 1.96
C ILE A 98 -4.11 -10.28 2.63
N ILE A 99 -4.13 -10.84 3.85
CA ILE A 99 -5.37 -11.01 4.63
C ILE A 99 -5.95 -9.64 5.05
N TYR A 100 -5.11 -8.71 5.48
CA TYR A 100 -5.55 -7.36 5.88
C TYR A 100 -6.04 -6.52 4.70
N ALA A 101 -5.47 -6.69 3.50
CA ALA A 101 -5.86 -5.91 2.31
C ALA A 101 -7.30 -6.18 1.81
N GLN A 102 -7.99 -7.17 2.37
CA GLN A 102 -9.36 -7.54 1.99
C GLN A 102 -10.46 -6.74 2.71
N ASP A 103 -10.10 -5.99 3.76
CA ASP A 103 -11.03 -5.19 4.55
C ASP A 103 -10.52 -3.75 4.69
N ASP A 104 -11.42 -2.78 4.57
CA ASP A 104 -11.05 -1.35 4.59
C ASP A 104 -10.56 -0.88 5.96
N ALA A 105 -11.12 -1.40 7.06
CA ALA A 105 -10.68 -1.05 8.40
C ALA A 105 -9.31 -1.66 8.69
N ALA A 106 -9.10 -2.92 8.29
CA ALA A 106 -7.81 -3.59 8.31
C ALA A 106 -6.74 -2.82 7.51
N THR A 107 -7.11 -2.30 6.33
CA THR A 107 -6.18 -1.51 5.53
C THR A 107 -5.88 -0.14 6.13
N ALA A 108 -6.89 0.52 6.72
CA ALA A 108 -6.67 1.77 7.45
C ALA A 108 -5.70 1.55 8.63
N TRP A 109 -5.85 0.45 9.36
CA TRP A 109 -4.91 0.08 10.42
C TRP A 109 -3.48 -0.12 9.89
N LEU A 110 -3.29 -0.81 8.75
CA LEU A 110 -1.96 -0.93 8.13
C LEU A 110 -1.35 0.45 7.80
N ALA A 111 -2.14 1.39 7.28
CA ALA A 111 -1.70 2.75 7.01
C ALA A 111 -1.26 3.50 8.29
N GLU A 112 -1.98 3.29 9.40
CA GLU A 112 -1.59 3.82 10.71
C GLU A 112 -0.28 3.20 11.20
N GLN A 113 -0.07 1.89 11.02
CA GLN A 113 1.20 1.23 11.38
C GLN A 113 2.36 1.81 10.58
N GLU A 114 2.17 2.05 9.29
CA GLU A 114 3.17 2.69 8.44
C GLU A 114 3.45 4.15 8.84
N THR A 115 2.51 4.84 9.46
CA THR A 115 2.74 6.20 9.95
C THR A 115 3.43 6.19 11.32
N ASN A 116 2.88 5.43 12.28
CA ASN A 116 3.26 5.49 13.68
C ASN A 116 4.41 4.54 14.04
N THR A 117 4.70 3.57 13.19
CA THR A 117 5.78 2.59 13.40
C THR A 117 5.61 1.83 14.73
N SER A 118 4.36 1.49 15.08
CA SER A 118 4.03 0.81 16.34
C SER A 118 4.07 -0.72 16.25
N SER A 119 4.21 -1.30 15.06
CA SER A 119 4.38 -2.74 14.85
C SER A 119 5.33 -3.05 13.68
N MET A 120 5.72 -4.33 13.56
CA MET A 120 6.50 -4.85 12.44
C MET A 120 5.84 -4.64 11.06
N PHE A 121 4.51 -4.43 10.98
CA PHE A 121 3.87 -4.04 9.72
C PHE A 121 4.37 -2.68 9.25
N GLY A 122 4.54 -1.73 10.18
CA GLY A 122 5.05 -0.40 9.89
C GLY A 122 6.53 -0.35 9.56
N THR A 123 7.27 -1.46 9.71
CA THR A 123 8.68 -1.55 9.34
C THR A 123 8.97 -2.62 8.29
N LEU A 124 7.94 -3.29 7.77
CA LEU A 124 8.05 -4.46 6.88
C LEU A 124 8.90 -4.19 5.64
N ARG A 125 8.66 -3.06 4.96
CA ARG A 125 9.41 -2.64 3.76
C ARG A 125 10.87 -2.28 4.03
N TYR A 126 11.23 -2.13 5.30
CA TYR A 126 12.52 -1.67 5.79
C TYR A 126 13.27 -2.79 6.53
N GLY A 127 12.98 -4.06 6.21
CA GLY A 127 13.59 -5.21 6.87
C GLY A 127 13.33 -5.24 8.37
N PHE A 128 12.19 -4.71 8.79
CA PHE A 128 11.77 -4.57 10.18
C PHE A 128 12.62 -3.61 11.02
N SER A 129 13.40 -2.72 10.39
CA SER A 129 14.26 -1.75 11.09
C SER A 129 13.64 -0.34 11.12
N PRO A 130 13.23 0.16 12.31
CA PRO A 130 12.75 1.55 12.46
C PRO A 130 13.82 2.58 12.08
N ALA A 131 15.09 2.29 12.38
CA ALA A 131 16.20 3.20 12.05
C ALA A 131 16.41 3.30 10.52
N LEU A 132 16.31 2.17 9.81
CA LEU A 132 16.40 2.17 8.35
C LEU A 132 15.22 2.91 7.72
N LYS A 133 14.00 2.69 8.25
CA LYS A 133 12.81 3.44 7.84
C LYS A 133 13.02 4.95 8.00
N HIS A 134 13.44 5.39 9.17
CA HIS A 134 13.65 6.80 9.46
C HIS A 134 14.67 7.43 8.51
N ALA A 135 15.80 6.77 8.29
CA ALA A 135 16.83 7.26 7.37
C ALA A 135 16.32 7.37 5.92
N LEU A 136 15.61 6.36 5.42
CA LEU A 136 15.02 6.40 4.09
C LEU A 136 13.91 7.45 3.96
N HIS A 137 13.14 7.70 5.03
CA HIS A 137 12.15 8.76 5.05
C HIS A 137 12.82 10.14 5.01
N GLN A 138 13.89 10.36 5.77
CA GLN A 138 14.65 11.61 5.72
C GLN A 138 15.23 11.88 4.33
N GLU A 139 15.78 10.85 3.68
CA GLU A 139 16.27 10.98 2.31
C GLU A 139 15.14 11.27 1.31
N ALA A 140 13.96 10.68 1.50
CA ALA A 140 12.78 10.99 0.69
C ALA A 140 12.34 12.44 0.86
N ASP A 141 12.28 12.91 2.11
CA ASP A 141 11.87 14.28 2.45
C ASP A 141 12.90 15.29 1.93
N ALA A 142 14.20 15.00 2.05
CA ALA A 142 15.27 15.83 1.50
C ALA A 142 15.24 15.89 -0.03
N LEU A 143 15.01 14.74 -0.68
CA LEU A 143 14.84 14.68 -2.13
C LEU A 143 13.66 15.55 -2.55
N LEU A 144 12.53 15.44 -1.87
CA LEU A 144 11.34 16.27 -2.12
C LEU A 144 11.56 17.76 -1.91
N ASN A 145 12.23 18.15 -0.84
CA ASN A 145 12.54 19.55 -0.55
C ASN A 145 13.53 20.15 -1.55
N GLY A 146 14.37 19.30 -2.18
CA GLY A 146 15.26 19.69 -3.27
C GLY A 146 14.54 19.83 -4.62
N LEU A 147 13.34 19.25 -4.75
CA LEU A 147 12.46 19.48 -5.90
C LEU A 147 11.68 20.79 -5.66
N GLY A 148 11.41 21.53 -6.74
CA GLY A 148 10.56 22.74 -6.66
C GLY A 148 9.08 22.39 -6.43
N ASP A 149 8.15 23.19 -6.96
CA ASP A 149 6.70 22.97 -6.81
C ASP A 149 6.31 21.49 -7.03
N VAL A 150 5.77 20.88 -5.97
CA VAL A 150 5.48 19.44 -5.81
C VAL A 150 4.13 19.04 -6.41
N THR A 151 3.38 20.01 -6.94
CA THR A 151 2.04 19.80 -7.51
C THR A 151 2.02 19.03 -8.83
N ASN A 152 3.17 18.78 -9.47
CA ASN A 152 3.26 18.14 -10.78
C ASN A 152 4.19 16.91 -10.80
N LEU A 153 3.81 15.89 -10.03
CA LEU A 153 4.53 14.61 -9.90
C LEU A 153 4.87 13.97 -11.26
N ALA A 154 3.97 14.08 -12.25
CA ALA A 154 4.15 13.52 -13.60
C ALA A 154 5.33 14.15 -14.37
N THR A 155 5.57 15.45 -14.23
CA THR A 155 6.67 16.17 -14.92
C THR A 155 8.03 15.89 -14.27
N ARG A 156 8.07 15.54 -12.97
CA ARG A 156 9.30 15.34 -12.20
C ARG A 156 9.78 13.89 -12.12
N ILE A 157 9.09 12.93 -12.75
CA ILE A 157 9.56 11.54 -12.84
C ILE A 157 10.98 11.46 -13.42
N GLY A 158 11.35 12.38 -14.34
CA GLY A 158 12.71 12.48 -14.88
C GLY A 158 13.77 12.95 -13.88
N GLU A 159 13.45 13.94 -13.04
CA GLU A 159 14.33 14.42 -11.96
C GLU A 159 14.47 13.39 -10.84
N LEU A 160 13.36 12.72 -10.51
CA LEU A 160 13.32 11.60 -9.57
C LEU A 160 14.20 10.45 -10.07
N ASN A 161 14.02 10.04 -11.33
CA ASN A 161 14.86 9.00 -11.94
C ASN A 161 16.34 9.40 -11.98
N GLY A 162 16.67 10.66 -12.28
CA GLY A 162 18.06 11.14 -12.23
C GLY A 162 18.67 11.05 -10.83
N ALA A 163 17.95 11.52 -9.81
CA ALA A 163 18.40 11.50 -8.42
C ALA A 163 18.53 10.07 -7.84
N LEU A 164 17.64 9.17 -8.25
CA LEU A 164 17.62 7.78 -7.77
C LEU A 164 18.63 6.87 -8.49
N ASN A 165 18.97 7.16 -9.75
CA ASN A 165 19.92 6.39 -10.56
C ASN A 165 21.41 6.60 -10.20
N HIS A 166 21.74 7.51 -9.28
CA HIS A 166 23.13 7.70 -8.84
C HIS A 166 23.57 6.50 -7.97
N GLN A 167 24.27 5.55 -8.60
CA GLN A 167 24.82 4.35 -7.99
C GLN A 167 25.65 4.69 -6.73
N GLY A 168 25.46 3.90 -5.67
CA GLY A 168 26.20 4.02 -4.40
C GLY A 168 25.37 4.42 -3.18
N PHE A 169 24.07 4.11 -3.14
CA PHE A 169 23.21 4.41 -1.98
C PHE A 169 23.73 3.77 -0.67
N ALA A 170 24.35 2.58 -0.75
CA ALA A 170 25.01 1.92 0.37
C ALA A 170 26.29 2.66 0.84
N ASP A 171 26.93 3.42 -0.05
CA ASP A 171 28.17 4.16 0.22
C ASP A 171 27.94 5.59 0.69
N LYS A 172 26.68 6.04 0.74
CA LYS A 172 26.31 7.39 1.16
C LYS A 172 26.68 7.63 2.64
N PRO A 173 27.07 8.87 2.99
CA PRO A 173 27.44 9.21 4.37
C PRO A 173 26.37 8.86 5.40
N TRP A 174 25.09 9.06 5.07
CA TRP A 174 23.99 8.74 5.98
C TRP A 174 23.87 7.24 6.26
N MET A 175 24.14 6.37 5.28
CA MET A 175 24.10 4.92 5.46
C MET A 175 25.24 4.46 6.38
N LYS A 176 26.43 5.01 6.17
CA LYS A 176 27.62 4.74 7.00
C LYS A 176 27.46 5.26 8.44
N ALA A 177 26.61 6.26 8.65
CA ALA A 177 26.29 6.78 9.98
C ALA A 177 25.31 5.90 10.78
N LEU A 178 24.64 4.94 10.14
CA LEU A 178 23.73 4.02 10.83
C LEU A 178 24.51 3.00 11.66
N LYS A 179 23.88 2.45 12.70
CA LYS A 179 24.48 1.38 13.51
C LYS A 179 24.70 0.12 12.65
N GLN A 180 25.74 -0.66 12.97
CA GLN A 180 26.11 -1.87 12.22
C GLN A 180 24.95 -2.84 11.96
N PRO A 181 24.08 -3.19 12.94
CA PRO A 181 22.97 -4.11 12.68
C PRO A 181 21.94 -3.58 11.66
N VAL A 182 21.82 -2.26 11.55
CA VAL A 182 20.94 -1.60 10.57
C VAL A 182 21.54 -1.71 9.17
N GLN A 183 22.84 -1.48 9.05
CA GLN A 183 23.58 -1.67 7.80
C GLN A 183 23.54 -3.13 7.34
N ASP A 184 23.72 -4.08 8.27
CA ASP A 184 23.68 -5.51 7.97
C ASP A 184 22.28 -5.97 7.56
N THR A 185 21.23 -5.44 8.20
CA THR A 185 19.84 -5.68 7.76
C THR A 185 19.59 -5.13 6.35
N PHE A 186 20.10 -3.93 6.04
CA PHE A 186 20.01 -3.36 4.70
C PHE A 186 20.76 -4.21 3.66
N LYS A 187 21.94 -4.72 4.01
CA LYS A 187 22.70 -5.65 3.18
C LYS A 187 21.91 -6.95 2.93
N ALA A 188 21.31 -7.54 3.97
CA ALA A 188 20.49 -8.73 3.86
C ALA A 188 19.27 -8.51 2.93
N LEU A 189 18.61 -7.35 3.03
CA LEU A 189 17.56 -6.96 2.07
C LEU A 189 18.09 -6.90 0.63
N GLY A 190 19.25 -6.27 0.42
CA GLY A 190 19.87 -6.19 -0.90
C GLY A 190 20.30 -7.55 -1.47
N GLU A 191 20.70 -8.50 -0.62
CA GLU A 191 20.96 -9.88 -1.03
C GLU A 191 19.67 -10.60 -1.44
N LEU A 192 18.60 -10.46 -0.64
CA LEU A 192 17.30 -11.05 -0.93
C LEU A 192 16.70 -10.51 -2.23
N ALA A 193 16.78 -9.20 -2.45
CA ALA A 193 16.29 -8.51 -3.64
C ALA A 193 16.94 -8.99 -4.94
N ARG A 194 18.18 -9.47 -4.89
CA ARG A 194 18.91 -10.02 -6.05
C ARG A 194 18.74 -11.53 -6.21
N GLY A 195 18.08 -12.20 -5.27
CA GLY A 195 18.03 -13.66 -5.19
C GLY A 195 16.65 -14.19 -4.77
N ALA A 196 16.66 -15.11 -3.81
CA ALA A 196 15.48 -15.89 -3.43
C ALA A 196 14.32 -15.05 -2.85
N GLY A 197 14.59 -13.84 -2.36
CA GLY A 197 13.57 -12.97 -1.76
C GLY A 197 12.99 -11.92 -2.71
N LYS A 198 13.44 -11.87 -3.98
CA LYS A 198 13.04 -10.83 -4.93
C LYS A 198 11.52 -10.72 -5.08
N ALA A 199 10.85 -11.83 -5.40
CA ALA A 199 9.40 -11.86 -5.60
C ALA A 199 8.62 -11.48 -4.33
N THR A 200 9.12 -11.88 -3.15
CA THR A 200 8.53 -11.52 -1.86
C THR A 200 8.62 -10.01 -1.61
N LEU A 201 9.79 -9.41 -1.84
CA LEU A 201 10.00 -7.98 -1.69
C LEU A 201 9.16 -7.17 -2.68
N GLU A 202 9.11 -7.59 -3.94
CA GLU A 202 8.23 -6.99 -4.95
C GLU A 202 6.76 -7.05 -4.52
N SER A 203 6.30 -8.21 -4.05
CA SER A 203 4.92 -8.39 -3.59
C SER A 203 4.59 -7.53 -2.38
N ILE A 204 5.52 -7.41 -1.41
CA ILE A 204 5.38 -6.51 -0.27
C ILE A 204 5.21 -5.08 -0.77
N LEU A 205 6.10 -4.59 -1.64
CA LEU A 205 6.03 -3.21 -2.15
C LEU A 205 4.73 -2.95 -2.92
N LEU A 206 4.34 -3.87 -3.80
CA LEU A 206 3.10 -3.76 -4.58
C LEU A 206 1.86 -3.74 -3.69
N ALA A 207 1.83 -4.53 -2.60
CA ALA A 207 0.72 -4.56 -1.66
C ALA A 207 0.50 -3.20 -0.95
N TRP A 208 1.54 -2.38 -0.83
CA TRP A 208 1.43 -1.04 -0.25
C TRP A 208 1.00 0.04 -1.25
N VAL A 209 1.15 -0.17 -2.56
CA VAL A 209 0.81 0.85 -3.58
C VAL A 209 -0.65 1.34 -3.43
N PRO A 210 -1.67 0.48 -3.31
CA PRO A 210 -3.05 0.95 -3.14
C PRO A 210 -3.29 1.71 -1.81
N ILE A 211 -2.50 1.39 -0.77
CA ILE A 211 -2.58 2.05 0.53
C ILE A 211 -1.98 3.46 0.41
N ASP A 212 -0.78 3.56 -0.15
CA ASP A 212 -0.08 4.82 -0.36
C ASP A 212 -0.82 5.73 -1.36
N SER A 213 -1.41 5.18 -2.42
CA SER A 213 -2.24 5.93 -3.38
C SER A 213 -3.47 6.54 -2.72
N ARG A 214 -4.16 5.80 -1.84
CA ARG A 214 -5.29 6.34 -1.08
C ARG A 214 -4.87 7.49 -0.15
N LEU A 215 -3.68 7.40 0.45
CA LEU A 215 -3.12 8.49 1.25
C LEU A 215 -2.68 9.69 0.39
N ALA A 216 -2.17 9.46 -0.81
CA ALA A 216 -1.72 10.53 -1.70
C ALA A 216 -2.88 11.37 -2.27
N VAL A 217 -4.04 10.75 -2.54
CA VAL A 217 -5.22 11.40 -3.16
C VAL A 217 -6.30 11.76 -2.12
N GLY A 218 -6.17 11.28 -0.88
CA GLY A 218 -7.11 11.52 0.20
C GLY A 218 -7.12 12.96 0.74
N LYS A 219 -7.95 13.21 1.77
CA LYS A 219 -8.10 14.54 2.41
C LYS A 219 -6.80 15.11 2.99
N GLN A 220 -5.80 14.26 3.26
CA GLN A 220 -4.44 14.63 3.65
C GLN A 220 -3.47 14.08 2.59
N GLN A 221 -3.25 14.84 1.52
CA GLN A 221 -2.40 14.40 0.41
C GLN A 221 -0.97 14.09 0.90
N ASN A 222 -0.60 12.82 0.91
CA ASN A 222 0.73 12.36 1.30
C ASN A 222 1.52 11.81 0.09
N ILE A 223 1.90 12.70 -0.81
CA ILE A 223 2.73 12.39 -2.01
C ILE A 223 4.07 11.75 -1.60
N VAL A 224 4.56 12.10 -0.40
CA VAL A 224 5.80 11.57 0.18
C VAL A 224 5.74 10.05 0.34
N ALA A 225 4.58 9.47 0.68
CA ALA A 225 4.41 8.03 0.81
C ALA A 225 4.72 7.27 -0.48
N LEU A 226 4.24 7.77 -1.63
CA LEU A 226 4.52 7.18 -2.94
C LEU A 226 6.01 7.27 -3.30
N ILE A 227 6.65 8.41 -3.00
CA ILE A 227 8.08 8.61 -3.26
C ILE A 227 8.93 7.68 -2.40
N ARG A 228 8.54 7.43 -1.15
CA ARG A 228 9.19 6.42 -0.28
C ARG A 228 9.10 5.03 -0.88
N THR A 229 7.96 4.62 -1.42
CA THR A 229 7.79 3.32 -2.09
C THR A 229 8.66 3.19 -3.32
N LEU A 230 8.73 4.24 -4.13
CA LEU A 230 9.61 4.31 -5.31
C LEU A 230 11.10 4.24 -4.92
N LEU A 231 11.51 5.03 -3.92
CA LEU A 231 12.86 5.02 -3.36
C LEU A 231 13.27 3.62 -2.91
N ILE A 232 12.41 2.94 -2.13
CA ILE A 232 12.69 1.58 -1.66
C ILE A 232 12.77 0.60 -2.82
N GLY A 233 11.86 0.71 -3.80
CA GLY A 233 11.88 -0.11 -5.01
C GLY A 233 13.18 0.05 -5.80
N GLN A 234 13.66 1.28 -5.98
CA GLN A 234 14.94 1.51 -6.68
C GLN A 234 16.14 1.05 -5.85
N VAL A 235 16.19 1.40 -4.57
CA VAL A 235 17.32 1.10 -3.68
C VAL A 235 17.48 -0.40 -3.44
N LEU A 236 16.38 -1.13 -3.27
CA LEU A 236 16.43 -2.56 -2.97
C LEU A 236 16.46 -3.42 -4.23
N LEU A 237 15.59 -3.15 -5.21
CA LEU A 237 15.34 -4.08 -6.30
C LEU A 237 16.05 -3.72 -7.61
N ASP A 238 16.75 -2.57 -7.67
CA ASP A 238 17.24 -1.99 -8.93
C ASP A 238 16.11 -1.91 -9.98
N SER A 239 14.86 -1.80 -9.51
CA SER A 239 13.69 -1.90 -10.36
C SER A 239 13.32 -0.51 -10.85
N LEU A 240 13.39 -0.33 -12.17
CA LEU A 240 12.81 0.79 -12.90
C LEU A 240 11.27 0.74 -12.94
N ALA A 241 10.60 0.06 -12.01
CA ALA A 241 9.16 -0.17 -12.08
C ALA A 241 8.45 1.17 -12.27
N HIS A 242 8.07 1.42 -13.52
CA HIS A 242 7.29 2.57 -13.93
C HIS A 242 5.94 2.40 -13.26
N ILE A 243 5.77 2.97 -12.07
CA ILE A 243 4.45 3.12 -11.47
C ILE A 243 3.72 4.11 -12.37
N ALA A 244 2.97 3.57 -13.34
CA ALA A 244 2.00 4.34 -14.08
C ALA A 244 0.90 4.73 -13.09
N ILE A 245 1.01 5.93 -12.52
CA ILE A 245 -0.07 6.57 -11.79
C ILE A 245 -1.02 7.09 -12.87
N ASN A 246 -2.06 6.30 -13.18
CA ASN A 246 -3.18 6.73 -14.02
C ASN A 246 -4.28 7.35 -13.15
#